data_AF-A0A8T4Q4T2-F1
#
_entry.id   AF-A0A8T4Q4T2-F1
#
_cell.length_a   1.000
_cell.length_b   1.000
_cell.length_c   1.000
_cell.angle_alpha   90.00
_cell.angle_beta   90.00
_cell.angle_gamma   90.00
#
_symmetry.space_group_name_H-M   'P 1'
#
loop_
_entity.id
_entity.type
_entity.pdbx_description
1 polymer ?
#
loop_
_entity_poly.entity_id
_entity_poly.type
_entity_poly.pdbx_seq_one_letter_code
_entity_poly.pdbx_strand_id
1 'polypeptide(L)'
;MYQTDVDAFDPDNDTVSYSLITAPANMTIDLASGLISWTPINSQVGINQVTVQASDNNLTSLQLFTITVANTNDDPTLTQNIPDQTWNEDNNLTINLSNYFQDLVRFIKLCQQQPNPTNSPISKRCSNINSNPERKRK
;
A
#
# COMPACT_ATOMS: atom_id res chain seq x y z
N MET A 1 1.74 4.55 -11.69
CA MET A 1 2.66 5.70 -11.69
C MET A 1 1.84 6.96 -11.53
N TYR A 2 2.21 7.85 -10.61
CA TYR A 2 1.59 9.14 -10.36
C TYR A 2 2.50 10.26 -10.89
N GLN A 3 1.93 11.22 -11.62
CA GLN A 3 2.61 12.42 -12.09
C GLN A 3 1.67 13.62 -12.00
N THR A 4 2.19 14.74 -11.53
CA THR A 4 1.52 16.05 -11.54
C THR A 4 2.57 17.14 -11.59
N ASP A 5 2.26 18.26 -12.22
CA ASP A 5 3.02 19.49 -12.12
C ASP A 5 2.53 20.37 -10.97
N VAL A 6 3.42 21.25 -10.52
CA VAL A 6 3.11 22.32 -9.57
C VAL A 6 3.52 23.61 -10.24
N ASP A 7 2.55 24.50 -10.41
CA ASP A 7 2.75 25.80 -11.03
C ASP A 7 2.80 26.90 -9.97
N ALA A 8 3.79 27.77 -10.10
CA ALA A 8 3.88 29.03 -9.36
C ALA A 8 4.02 30.20 -10.33
N PHE A 9 3.37 31.30 -9.99
CA PHE A 9 3.47 32.56 -10.73
C PHE A 9 4.16 33.61 -9.87
N ASP A 10 5.26 34.16 -10.38
CA ASP A 10 5.97 35.27 -9.77
C ASP A 10 5.66 36.58 -10.53
N PRO A 11 5.09 37.62 -9.88
CA PRO A 11 4.73 38.88 -10.54
C PRO A 11 5.91 39.69 -11.08
N ASP A 12 7.09 39.52 -10.49
CA ASP A 12 8.33 40.18 -10.90
C ASP A 12 9.07 39.37 -11.98
N ASN A 13 8.51 38.21 -12.34
CA ASN A 13 9.01 37.28 -13.35
C ASN A 13 10.39 36.70 -12.98
N ASP A 14 10.63 36.54 -11.67
CA ASP A 14 11.80 35.86 -11.14
C ASP A 14 11.73 34.34 -11.39
N THR A 15 12.90 33.69 -11.39
CA THR A 15 12.97 32.24 -11.56
C THR A 15 12.53 31.53 -10.29
N VAL A 16 11.48 30.73 -10.39
CA VAL A 16 10.97 29.91 -9.29
C VAL A 16 11.60 28.53 -9.30
N SER A 17 12.02 28.06 -8.13
CA SER A 17 12.51 26.71 -7.87
C SER A 17 11.54 25.96 -6.97
N TYR A 18 11.41 24.64 -7.20
CA TYR A 18 10.47 23.78 -6.48
C TYR A 18 11.18 22.76 -5.61
N SER A 19 10.65 22.44 -4.44
CA SER A 19 11.17 21.36 -3.59
C SER A 19 10.08 20.64 -2.79
N LEU A 20 10.38 19.42 -2.34
CA LEU A 20 9.51 18.64 -1.45
C LEU A 20 9.99 18.80 -0.01
N ILE A 21 9.15 19.38 0.85
CA ILE A 21 9.41 19.53 2.29
C ILE A 21 8.96 18.28 3.06
N THR A 22 7.83 17.70 2.65
CA THR A 22 7.31 16.44 3.18
C THR A 22 6.82 15.62 2.01
N ALA A 23 7.25 14.37 1.92
CA ALA A 23 6.83 13.48 0.86
C ALA A 23 7.01 12.02 1.27
N PRO A 24 6.24 11.08 0.69
CA PRO A 24 6.52 9.65 0.78
C PRO A 24 7.90 9.33 0.22
N ALA A 25 8.49 8.24 0.72
CA ALA A 25 9.74 7.72 0.16
C ALA A 25 9.61 7.48 -1.36
N ASN A 26 10.68 7.78 -2.10
CA ASN A 26 10.79 7.64 -3.56
C ASN A 26 9.86 8.57 -4.38
N MET A 27 9.25 9.59 -3.76
CA MET A 27 8.66 10.71 -4.50
C MET A 27 9.74 11.72 -4.86
N THR A 28 9.72 12.21 -6.10
CA THR A 28 10.68 13.21 -6.60
C THR A 28 9.95 14.41 -7.18
N ILE A 29 10.59 15.58 -7.15
CA ILE A 29 10.15 16.77 -7.89
C ILE A 29 11.31 17.29 -8.73
N ASP A 30 11.02 17.68 -9.97
CA ASP A 30 11.97 18.42 -10.79
C ASP A 30 12.03 19.89 -10.32
N LEU A 31 13.23 20.36 -10.00
CA LEU A 31 13.43 21.66 -9.36
C LEU A 31 13.02 22.85 -10.26
N ALA A 32 13.03 22.68 -11.59
CA ALA A 32 12.78 23.75 -12.54
C ALA A 32 11.35 23.75 -13.09
N SER A 33 10.82 22.57 -13.39
CA SER A 33 9.48 22.39 -13.97
C SER A 33 8.39 22.15 -12.94
N GLY A 34 8.73 21.84 -11.68
CA GLY A 34 7.76 21.48 -10.65
C GLY A 34 7.12 20.11 -10.85
N LEU A 35 7.61 19.30 -11.81
CA LEU A 35 7.06 17.99 -12.11
C LEU A 35 7.33 17.00 -10.98
N ILE A 36 6.27 16.58 -10.29
CA ILE A 36 6.29 15.51 -9.30
C ILE A 36 6.13 14.16 -9.99
N SER A 37 6.96 13.19 -9.61
CA SER A 37 6.85 11.78 -10.04
C SER A 37 6.92 10.84 -8.84
N TRP A 38 6.03 9.85 -8.81
CA TRP A 38 5.96 8.89 -7.71
C TRP A 38 5.36 7.54 -8.14
N THR A 39 5.96 6.45 -7.66
CA THR A 39 5.41 5.09 -7.76
C THR A 39 5.23 4.53 -6.36
N PRO A 40 4.00 4.52 -5.82
CA PRO A 40 3.74 4.02 -4.48
C PRO A 40 4.13 2.56 -4.32
N ILE A 41 4.63 2.20 -3.13
CA ILE A 41 4.83 0.81 -2.72
C ILE A 41 3.77 0.39 -1.69
N ASN A 42 3.66 -0.91 -1.40
CA ASN A 42 2.61 -1.42 -0.53
C ASN A 42 2.61 -0.79 0.88
N SER A 43 3.77 -0.43 1.44
CA SER A 43 3.86 0.29 2.72
C SER A 43 3.33 1.71 2.70
N GLN A 44 3.00 2.24 1.51
CA GLN A 44 2.46 3.58 1.28
C GLN A 44 0.97 3.55 0.89
N VAL A 45 0.31 2.39 0.99
CA VAL A 45 -1.14 2.29 0.87
C VAL A 45 -1.82 3.14 1.95
N GLY A 46 -2.85 3.88 1.58
CA GLY A 46 -3.55 4.82 2.46
C GLY A 46 -3.19 6.28 2.19
N ILE A 47 -3.35 7.12 3.21
CA ILE A 47 -3.20 8.57 3.09
C ILE A 47 -1.72 8.96 3.24
N ASN A 48 -1.20 9.68 2.25
CA ASN A 48 0.16 10.19 2.21
C ASN A 48 0.12 11.71 2.17
N GLN A 49 0.84 12.37 3.08
CA GLN A 49 0.95 13.84 3.10
C GLN A 49 2.08 14.30 2.18
N VAL A 50 1.83 15.37 1.44
CA VAL A 50 2.82 16.02 0.57
C VAL A 50 2.80 17.51 0.85
N THR A 51 4.00 18.08 1.03
CA THR A 51 4.23 19.52 1.16
C THR A 51 5.23 19.95 0.11
N VAL A 52 4.80 20.80 -0.81
CA VAL A 52 5.65 21.39 -1.85
C VAL A 52 5.97 22.82 -1.47
N GLN A 53 7.21 23.23 -1.75
CA GLN A 53 7.66 24.62 -1.64
C GLN A 53 8.00 25.15 -3.03
N ALA A 54 7.53 26.37 -3.33
CA ALA A 54 8.01 27.20 -4.42
C ALA A 54 8.81 28.37 -3.84
N SER A 55 9.96 28.71 -4.44
CA SER A 55 10.89 29.73 -3.96
C SER A 55 11.50 30.53 -5.12
N ASP A 56 11.45 31.86 -5.04
CA ASP A 56 12.13 32.80 -5.95
C ASP A 56 13.58 33.14 -5.49
N ASN A 57 14.09 32.43 -4.47
CA ASN A 57 15.33 32.68 -3.72
C ASN A 57 15.27 33.80 -2.66
N ASN A 58 14.11 34.41 -2.44
CA ASN A 58 13.88 35.46 -1.46
C ASN A 58 12.67 35.12 -0.56
N LEU A 59 11.52 34.90 -1.18
CA LEU A 59 10.27 34.49 -0.56
C LEU A 59 9.92 33.05 -0.95
N THR A 60 9.06 32.43 -0.13
CA THR A 60 8.61 31.06 -0.36
C THR A 60 7.13 30.93 -0.15
N SER A 61 6.51 30.03 -0.91
CA SER A 61 5.12 29.63 -0.76
C SER A 61 5.04 28.12 -0.56
N LEU A 62 4.13 27.67 0.30
CA LEU A 62 3.93 26.26 0.63
C LEU A 62 2.53 25.80 0.20
N GLN A 63 2.47 24.64 -0.44
CA GLN A 63 1.22 23.94 -0.72
C GLN A 63 1.23 22.57 -0.01
N LEU A 64 0.24 22.35 0.85
CA LEU A 64 0.00 21.06 1.50
C LEU A 64 -1.17 20.34 0.83
N PHE A 65 -1.02 19.06 0.56
CA PHE A 65 -2.09 18.20 0.07
C PHE A 65 -1.87 16.75 0.49
N THR A 66 -2.87 15.90 0.23
CA THR A 66 -2.78 14.48 0.49
C THR A 66 -3.04 13.67 -0.78
N ILE A 67 -2.36 12.53 -0.89
CA ILE A 67 -2.62 11.53 -1.93
C ILE A 67 -3.09 10.26 -1.23
N THR A 68 -4.25 9.75 -1.63
CA THR A 68 -4.74 8.45 -1.14
C THR A 68 -4.38 7.36 -2.13
N VAL A 69 -3.55 6.42 -1.70
CA VAL A 69 -3.20 5.23 -2.47
C VAL A 69 -4.18 4.12 -2.12
N ALA A 70 -4.99 3.72 -3.10
CA ALA A 70 -5.85 2.57 -2.96
C ALA A 70 -5.00 1.29 -2.96
N ASN A 71 -5.36 0.35 -2.09
CA ASN A 71 -4.76 -0.98 -2.14
C ASN A 71 -5.32 -1.78 -3.32
N THR A 72 -4.48 -2.56 -3.97
CA THR A 72 -4.85 -3.48 -5.06
C THR A 72 -4.46 -4.88 -4.66
N ASN A 73 -5.33 -5.87 -4.84
CA ASN A 73 -5.02 -7.26 -4.47
C ASN A 73 -3.75 -7.75 -5.18
N ASP A 74 -2.74 -8.13 -4.40
CA ASP A 74 -1.50 -8.70 -4.89
C ASP A 74 -1.57 -10.24 -4.86
N ASP A 75 -0.72 -10.89 -5.66
CA ASP A 75 -0.59 -12.34 -5.63
C ASP A 75 0.09 -12.79 -4.32
N PRO A 76 -0.27 -13.97 -3.75
CA PRO A 76 0.46 -14.54 -2.63
C PRO A 76 1.93 -14.79 -2.99
N THR A 77 2.84 -14.38 -2.11
CA THR A 77 4.29 -14.56 -2.27
C THR A 77 4.83 -15.55 -1.25
N LEU A 78 5.88 -16.27 -1.64
CA LEU A 78 6.64 -17.12 -0.73
C LEU A 78 7.56 -16.24 0.12
N THR A 79 7.35 -16.22 1.44
CA THR A 79 8.17 -15.39 2.35
C THR A 79 9.44 -16.07 2.83
N GLN A 80 9.47 -17.40 2.77
CA GLN A 80 10.62 -18.20 3.17
C GLN A 80 10.61 -19.54 2.44
N ASN A 81 11.79 -20.14 2.22
CA ASN A 81 11.87 -21.46 1.58
C ASN A 81 11.27 -22.53 2.49
N ILE A 82 10.49 -23.42 1.91
CA ILE A 82 10.03 -24.64 2.60
C ILE A 82 11.22 -25.60 2.64
N PRO A 83 11.70 -26.00 3.84
CA PRO A 83 12.82 -26.92 3.94
C PRO A 83 12.41 -28.33 3.52
N ASP A 84 13.37 -29.11 3.02
CA ASP A 84 13.17 -30.52 2.74
C ASP A 84 12.71 -31.27 4.00
N GLN A 85 11.81 -32.22 3.80
CA GLN A 85 11.23 -33.00 4.89
C GLN A 85 11.68 -34.44 4.76
N THR A 86 12.22 -34.98 5.84
CA THR A 86 12.50 -36.42 5.97
C THR A 86 11.55 -37.00 6.99
N TRP A 87 10.95 -38.13 6.66
CA TRP A 87 10.01 -38.80 7.54
C TRP A 87 10.12 -40.31 7.39
N ASN A 88 9.90 -41.03 8.50
CA ASN A 88 9.90 -42.48 8.47
C ASN A 88 8.60 -42.98 7.85
N GLU A 89 8.71 -44.08 7.10
CA GLU A 89 7.56 -44.86 6.65
C GLU A 89 6.61 -45.23 7.81
N ASP A 90 5.35 -45.51 7.45
CA ASP A 90 4.25 -45.87 8.37
C ASP A 90 3.88 -44.82 9.42
N ASN A 91 4.34 -43.57 9.27
CA ASN A 91 3.99 -42.45 10.13
C ASN A 91 3.32 -41.32 9.33
N ASN A 92 2.40 -40.60 9.96
CA ASN A 92 1.78 -39.40 9.37
C ASN A 92 2.61 -38.15 9.67
N LEU A 93 2.86 -37.33 8.64
CA LEU A 93 3.45 -35.99 8.77
C LEU A 93 2.41 -34.92 8.47
N THR A 94 2.30 -33.92 9.34
CA THR A 94 1.51 -32.70 9.09
C THR A 94 2.44 -31.49 9.10
N ILE A 95 2.48 -30.74 8.00
CA ILE A 95 3.28 -29.52 7.88
C ILE A 95 2.32 -28.33 7.86
N ASN A 96 2.58 -27.36 8.73
CA ASN A 96 1.88 -26.09 8.69
C ASN A 96 2.57 -25.12 7.73
N LEU A 97 1.93 -24.83 6.61
CA LEU A 97 2.43 -23.89 5.59
C LEU A 97 1.93 -22.45 5.78
N SER A 98 1.18 -22.16 6.85
CA SER A 98 0.54 -20.84 7.03
C SER A 98 1.51 -19.66 7.10
N ASN A 99 2.79 -19.92 7.40
CA ASN A 99 3.82 -18.90 7.54
C ASN A 99 4.74 -18.81 6.32
N TYR A 100 4.52 -19.64 5.30
CA TYR A 100 5.34 -19.69 4.08
C TYR A 100 4.77 -18.85 2.96
N PHE A 101 3.45 -18.63 2.95
CA PHE A 101 2.78 -17.82 1.95
C PHE A 101 2.14 -16.59 2.59
N GLN A 102 2.51 -15.41 2.13
CA GLN A 102 1.86 -14.17 2.51
C GLN A 102 1.33 -13.44 1.28
N ASP A 103 0.07 -13.05 1.37
CA ASP A 103 -0.53 -12.07 0.48
C ASP A 103 -0.40 -10.71 1.20
N LEU A 104 0.40 -9.83 0.63
CA LEU A 104 0.75 -8.53 1.18
C LEU A 104 -0.44 -7.55 1.24
N VAL A 105 -1.61 -7.95 0.74
CA VAL A 105 -2.82 -7.10 0.63
C VAL A 105 -3.98 -7.63 1.48
N ARG A 106 -3.78 -8.71 2.23
CA ARG A 106 -4.86 -9.33 3.01
C ARG A 106 -5.03 -8.74 4.41
N PHE A 107 -5.36 -7.45 4.52
CA PHE A 107 -5.80 -6.85 5.79
C PHE A 107 -7.31 -6.92 6.06
N ILE A 108 -8.09 -7.61 5.23
CA ILE A 108 -9.44 -8.06 5.64
C ILE A 108 -9.48 -9.59 5.64
N LYS A 109 -8.70 -10.18 6.55
CA LYS A 109 -9.11 -11.45 7.12
C LYS A 109 -10.20 -11.14 8.14
N LEU A 110 -11.44 -10.95 7.69
CA LEU A 110 -12.62 -11.22 8.53
C LEU A 110 -12.70 -12.73 8.79
N CYS A 111 -11.69 -13.27 9.47
CA CYS A 111 -11.95 -14.34 10.42
C CYS A 111 -12.19 -13.59 11.73
N GLN A 112 -13.42 -13.10 11.97
CA GLN A 112 -13.80 -12.81 13.34
C GLN A 112 -13.57 -14.10 14.13
N GLN A 113 -12.58 -14.11 15.01
CA GLN A 113 -12.63 -15.03 16.13
C GLN A 113 -13.82 -14.56 16.95
N GLN A 114 -14.98 -15.20 16.79
CA GLN A 114 -15.95 -15.14 17.86
C GLN A 114 -15.32 -15.87 19.05
N PRO A 115 -15.30 -15.28 20.26
CA PRO A 115 -14.88 -16.01 21.44
C PRO A 115 -15.87 -17.16 21.64
N ASN A 116 -15.44 -18.40 21.38
CA ASN A 116 -16.26 -19.57 21.64
C ASN A 116 -16.07 -19.97 23.11
N PRO A 117 -17.11 -20.05 23.94
CA PRO A 117 -16.98 -20.27 25.40
C PRO A 117 -16.61 -21.71 25.80
N THR A 118 -16.11 -22.54 24.88
CA THR A 118 -15.79 -23.94 25.15
C THR A 118 -14.43 -24.34 24.55
N ASN A 119 -13.53 -24.88 25.38
CA ASN A 119 -12.19 -25.36 25.00
C ASN A 119 -12.28 -26.61 24.09
N SER A 120 -12.43 -26.41 22.78
CA SER A 120 -12.35 -27.48 21.77
C SER A 120 -11.60 -26.98 20.52
N PRO A 121 -10.90 -27.84 19.75
CA PRO A 121 -9.97 -27.39 18.72
C PRO A 121 -10.70 -26.63 17.59
N ILE A 122 -10.14 -25.47 17.23
CA ILE A 122 -10.72 -24.50 16.32
C ILE A 122 -10.83 -25.10 14.90
N SER A 123 -12.04 -25.52 14.51
CA SER A 123 -12.38 -25.73 13.09
C SER A 123 -12.61 -24.37 12.42
N LYS A 124 -11.61 -23.84 11.73
CA LYS A 124 -11.77 -22.64 10.88
C LYS A 124 -12.59 -22.99 9.65
N ARG A 125 -13.89 -22.68 9.65
CA ARG A 125 -14.68 -22.63 8.41
C ARG A 125 -14.54 -21.24 7.79
N CYS A 126 -13.84 -21.17 6.67
CA CYS A 126 -13.85 -20.00 5.79
C CYS A 126 -15.00 -20.18 4.79
N SER A 127 -15.99 -19.30 4.83
CA SER A 127 -17.04 -19.25 3.80
C SER A 127 -16.67 -18.17 2.79
N ASN A 128 -16.59 -18.53 1.50
CA ASN A 128 -16.42 -17.56 0.42
C ASN A 128 -17.71 -16.74 0.28
N ILE A 129 -17.64 -15.44 0.57
CA ILE A 129 -18.70 -14.50 0.16
C ILE A 129 -18.22 -13.85 -1.13
N ASN A 130 -18.70 -14.36 -2.26
CA ASN A 130 -18.63 -13.65 -3.54
C ASN A 130 -19.59 -12.47 -3.48
N SER A 131 -19.10 -11.25 -3.29
CA SER A 131 -19.87 -10.04 -3.63
C SER A 131 -19.46 -9.59 -5.03
N ASN A 132 -20.06 -10.21 -6.04
CA ASN A 132 -20.08 -9.68 -7.41
C ASN A 132 -21.24 -8.66 -7.53
N PRO A 133 -21.01 -7.39 -7.89
CA PRO A 133 -22.10 -6.47 -8.14
C PRO A 133 -22.31 -6.29 -9.64
N GLU A 134 -23.23 -7.02 -10.28
CA GLU A 134 -23.94 -6.48 -11.45
C GLU A 134 -25.28 -7.20 -11.78
N ARG A 135 -26.33 -6.38 -11.88
CA ARG A 135 -27.53 -6.43 -12.75
C ARG A 135 -28.52 -7.62 -12.69
N LYS A 136 -29.79 -7.33 -12.34
CA LYS A 136 -30.89 -7.02 -13.29
C LYS A 136 -32.27 -6.90 -12.61
N ARG A 137 -32.96 -5.79 -12.92
CA ARG A 137 -34.39 -5.62 -13.27
C ARG A 137 -35.47 -6.20 -12.32
N LYS A 138 -36.29 -5.33 -11.75
CA LYS A 138 -37.57 -4.89 -12.32
C LYS A 138 -38.08 -3.65 -11.61
#